data_AF-A0A377WIR4-F1
#
_entry.id   AF-A0A377WIR4-F1
#
_cell.length_a   1.000
_cell.length_b   1.000
_cell.length_c   1.000
_cell.angle_alpha   90.00
_cell.angle_beta   90.00
_cell.angle_gamma   90.00
#
_symmetry.space_group_name_H-M   'P 1'
#
loop_
_entity.id
_entity.type
_entity.pdbx_description
1 polymer ?
#
loop_
_entity_poly.entity_id
_entity_poly.type
_entity_poly.pdbx_seq_one_letter_code
_entity_poly.pdbx_strand_id
1 'polypeptide(L)'
;MTDQPQRHRRWVLASRPHGEPTAENFRLEESEVPTPGPGQVLLRTVYLSLDPYMRGRMSDAPSYSPPVAIGAVMVGGTVSRVVSSNHADYQPGDWGAGLQRLAGL
;
A
#
# COMPACT_ATOMS: atom_id res chain seq x y z
N MET A 1 -3.75 21.72 -14.97
CA MET A 1 -3.57 20.45 -15.70
C MET A 1 -3.30 19.38 -14.66
N THR A 2 -4.34 18.69 -14.19
CA THR A 2 -4.23 17.68 -13.14
C THR A 2 -3.55 16.46 -13.72
N ASP A 3 -2.30 16.22 -13.32
CA ASP A 3 -1.58 14.96 -13.54
C ASP A 3 -2.36 13.84 -12.83
N GLN A 4 -3.26 13.19 -13.57
CA GLN A 4 -3.91 11.97 -13.12
C GLN A 4 -2.93 10.84 -13.43
N PRO A 5 -2.31 10.21 -12.43
CA PRO A 5 -1.45 9.07 -12.68
C PRO A 5 -2.30 8.00 -13.37
N GLN A 6 -1.96 7.68 -14.63
CA GLN A 6 -2.72 6.73 -15.46
C GLN A 6 -2.55 5.27 -14.99
N ARG A 7 -1.64 5.03 -14.03
CA ARG A 7 -1.24 3.70 -13.58
C ARG A 7 -1.05 3.66 -12.07
N HIS A 8 -1.59 2.62 -11.47
CA HIS A 8 -1.41 2.27 -10.09
C HIS A 8 -0.24 1.29 -9.97
N ARG A 9 0.79 1.71 -9.24
CA ARG A 9 2.02 0.93 -9.04
C ARG A 9 2.05 0.36 -7.63
N ARG A 10 2.45 -0.91 -7.51
CA ARG A 10 2.44 -1.62 -6.23
C ARG A 10 3.67 -2.48 -6.04
N TRP A 11 4.26 -2.41 -4.86
CA TRP A 11 5.30 -3.34 -4.43
C TRP A 11 4.66 -4.53 -3.74
N VAL A 12 4.85 -5.72 -4.31
CA VAL A 12 4.41 -6.98 -3.71
C VAL A 12 5.60 -7.75 -3.14
N LEU A 13 5.34 -8.55 -2.12
CA LEU A 13 6.33 -9.50 -1.59
C LEU A 13 6.47 -10.68 -2.56
N ALA A 14 7.58 -10.77 -3.28
CA ALA A 14 7.81 -11.80 -4.28
C ALA A 14 8.37 -13.10 -3.67
N SER A 15 9.14 -13.00 -2.59
CA SER A 15 9.72 -14.15 -1.88
C SER A 15 10.03 -13.80 -0.42
N ARG A 16 10.28 -14.81 0.41
CA ARG A 16 10.67 -14.62 1.81
C ARG A 16 12.16 -14.26 1.89
N PRO A 17 12.56 -13.14 2.53
CA PRO A 17 13.96 -12.81 2.70
C PRO A 17 14.63 -13.74 3.72
N HIS A 18 15.76 -14.32 3.34
CA HIS A 18 16.69 -14.97 4.26
C HIS A 18 17.76 -13.96 4.69
N GLY A 19 17.79 -13.60 5.98
CA GLY A 19 18.61 -12.49 6.46
C GLY A 19 18.02 -11.12 6.09
N GLU A 20 18.84 -10.24 5.54
CA GLU A 20 18.44 -8.90 5.10
C GLU A 20 17.58 -8.96 3.82
N PRO A 21 16.52 -8.14 3.70
CA PRO A 21 15.75 -8.04 2.46
C PRO A 21 16.61 -7.49 1.32
N THR A 22 16.48 -8.12 0.15
CA THR A 22 17.09 -7.69 -1.10
C THR A 22 16.02 -7.18 -2.06
N ALA A 23 16.43 -6.56 -3.16
CA ALA A 23 15.51 -6.14 -4.22
C ALA A 23 14.73 -7.32 -4.83
N GLU A 24 15.33 -8.51 -4.91
CA GLU A 24 14.69 -9.71 -5.47
C GLU A 24 13.52 -10.23 -4.62
N ASN A 25 13.44 -9.82 -3.34
CA ASN A 25 12.31 -10.16 -2.49
C ASN A 25 11.04 -9.37 -2.82
N PHE A 26 11.14 -8.36 -3.70
CA PHE A 26 10.03 -7.51 -4.10
C PHE A 26 9.82 -7.55 -5.60
N ARG A 27 8.58 -7.30 -6.01
CA ARG A 27 8.24 -7.08 -7.42
C ARG A 27 7.37 -5.85 -7.55
N LEU A 28 7.70 -4.99 -8.50
CA LEU A 28 6.85 -3.89 -8.91
C LEU A 28 5.81 -4.42 -9.88
N GLU A 29 4.54 -4.23 -9.56
CA GLU A 29 3.42 -4.50 -10.44
C GLU A 29 2.71 -3.21 -10.79
N GLU A 30 2.10 -3.17 -11.97
CA GLU A 30 1.27 -2.06 -12.42
C GLU A 30 -0.14 -2.56 -12.73
N SER A 31 -1.13 -1.73 -12.41
CA SER A 31 -2.52 -1.92 -12.78
C SER A 31 -3.14 -0.59 -13.17
N GLU A 32 -4.39 -0.63 -13.63
CA GLU A 32 -5.20 0.58 -13.76
C GLU A 32 -5.48 1.16 -12.36
N VAL A 33 -5.67 2.49 -12.31
CA VAL A 33 -6.13 3.15 -11.09
C VAL A 33 -7.56 2.73 -10.82
N PRO A 34 -7.85 2.17 -9.64
CA PRO A 34 -9.18 1.66 -9.37
C PRO A 34 -10.17 2.79 -9.10
N THR A 35 -11.45 2.53 -9.38
CA THR A 35 -12.55 3.42 -8.98
C THR A 35 -13.09 2.96 -7.61
N PRO A 36 -13.26 3.85 -6.62
CA PRO A 36 -13.80 3.45 -5.33
C PRO A 36 -15.25 2.97 -5.48
N GLY A 37 -15.60 1.87 -4.82
CA GLY A 37 -16.98 1.39 -4.68
C GLY A 37 -17.78 2.19 -3.63
N PRO A 38 -19.02 1.77 -3.32
CA PRO A 38 -19.83 2.41 -2.27
C PRO A 38 -19.12 2.42 -0.91
N GLY A 39 -19.07 3.57 -0.24
CA GLY A 39 -18.42 3.72 1.07
C GLY A 39 -16.89 3.65 1.04
N GLN A 40 -16.26 3.57 -0.13
CA GLN A 40 -14.80 3.52 -0.26
C GLN A 40 -14.22 4.89 -0.62
N VAL A 41 -12.93 5.06 -0.31
CA VAL A 41 -12.15 6.25 -0.61
C VAL A 41 -10.91 5.84 -1.38
N LEU A 42 -10.68 6.48 -2.54
CA LEU A 42 -9.45 6.31 -3.30
C LEU A 42 -8.40 7.30 -2.81
N LEU A 43 -7.27 6.77 -2.37
CA LEU A 43 -6.16 7.53 -1.82
C LEU A 43 -4.93 7.47 -2.74
N ARG A 44 -4.27 8.61 -2.92
CA ARG A 44 -2.92 8.68 -3.49
C ARG A 44 -1.93 8.76 -2.34
N THR A 45 -1.13 7.71 -2.17
CA THR A 45 0.02 7.73 -1.26
C THR A 45 1.05 8.73 -1.76
N VAL A 46 1.44 9.67 -0.88
CA VAL A 46 2.45 10.69 -1.16
C VAL A 46 3.76 10.34 -0.43
N TYR A 47 3.64 9.84 0.80
CA TYR A 47 4.77 9.38 1.60
C TYR A 47 4.51 7.99 2.16
N LEU A 48 5.58 7.20 2.26
CA LEU A 48 5.60 5.87 2.86
C LEU A 48 6.68 5.85 3.94
N SER A 49 6.32 5.42 5.15
CA SER A 49 7.26 5.09 6.22
C SER A 49 7.92 3.74 5.96
N LEU A 50 9.23 3.68 6.16
CA LEU A 50 10.01 2.45 6.12
C LEU A 50 10.44 2.12 7.55
N ASP A 51 9.72 1.18 8.17
CA ASP A 51 9.86 0.89 9.58
C ASP A 51 10.41 -0.53 9.81
N PRO A 52 11.22 -0.76 10.87
CA PRO A 52 11.78 -2.08 11.16
C PRO A 52 10.75 -3.20 11.31
N TYR A 53 9.53 -2.90 11.77
CA TYR A 53 8.47 -3.91 11.94
C TYR A 53 8.10 -4.61 10.62
N MET A 54 8.29 -3.93 9.48
CA MET A 54 7.99 -4.49 8.16
C MET A 54 8.78 -5.77 7.90
N ARG A 55 10.00 -5.89 8.44
CA ARG A 55 10.81 -7.12 8.33
C ARG A 55 10.14 -8.32 8.96
N GLY A 56 9.49 -8.14 10.10
CA GLY A 56 8.72 -9.20 10.77
C GLY A 56 7.53 -9.63 9.93
N ARG A 57 6.85 -8.68 9.27
CA ARG A 57 5.72 -8.94 8.37
C ARG A 57 6.13 -9.73 7.11
N MET A 58 7.39 -9.72 6.72
CA MET A 58 7.90 -10.49 5.57
C MET A 58 8.23 -11.95 5.92
N SER A 59 8.37 -12.30 7.20
CA SER A 59 8.59 -13.67 7.66
C SER A 59 7.26 -14.38 7.88
N ASP A 60 7.23 -15.70 7.70
CA ASP A 60 6.13 -16.60 8.06
C ASP A 60 6.23 -17.15 9.49
N ALA A 61 7.23 -16.72 10.27
CA ALA A 61 7.35 -17.07 11.68
C ALA A 61 6.18 -16.52 12.52
N PRO A 62 5.79 -17.20 13.61
CA PRO A 62 4.74 -16.73 14.51
C PRO A 62 4.98 -15.30 15.02
N SER A 63 3.96 -14.46 14.91
CA SER A 63 3.98 -13.07 15.36
C SER A 63 2.57 -12.61 15.75
N TYR A 64 2.47 -11.55 16.56
CA TYR A 64 1.19 -10.90 16.89
C TYR A 64 0.50 -10.29 15.67
N SER A 65 1.26 -10.08 14.60
CA SER A 65 0.84 -9.47 13.36
C SER A 65 0.88 -10.50 12.23
N PRO A 66 -0.21 -10.72 11.48
CA PRO A 66 -0.22 -11.67 10.37
C PRO A 66 0.86 -11.36 9.31
N PRO A 67 1.54 -12.37 8.77
CA PRO A 67 2.53 -12.15 7.72
C PRO A 67 1.88 -11.61 6.44
N VAL A 68 2.63 -10.83 5.67
CA VAL A 68 2.26 -10.50 4.29
C VAL A 68 2.38 -11.78 3.47
N ALA A 69 1.34 -12.16 2.73
CA ALA A 69 1.40 -13.32 1.86
C ALA A 69 2.33 -13.06 0.65
N ILE A 70 2.92 -14.11 0.09
CA ILE A 70 3.65 -13.99 -1.17
C ILE A 70 2.66 -13.56 -2.27
N GLY A 71 3.06 -12.60 -3.10
CA GLY A 71 2.22 -11.94 -4.09
C GLY A 71 1.31 -10.84 -3.54
N ALA A 72 1.23 -10.68 -2.22
CA ALA A 72 0.46 -9.59 -1.64
C ALA A 72 1.26 -8.29 -1.58
N VAL A 73 0.54 -7.18 -1.63
CA VAL A 73 1.10 -5.83 -1.51
C VAL A 73 1.72 -5.63 -0.13
N MET A 74 2.91 -5.02 -0.10
CA MET A 74 3.60 -4.64 1.12
C MET A 74 2.77 -3.64 1.94
N VAL A 75 2.91 -3.68 3.26
CA VAL A 75 2.19 -2.80 4.20
C VAL A 75 3.14 -1.76 4.78
N GLY A 76 2.65 -0.56 5.03
CA GLY A 76 3.45 0.51 5.63
C GLY A 76 2.60 1.68 6.13
N GLY A 77 3.17 2.47 7.03
CA GLY A 77 2.58 3.75 7.41
C GLY A 77 2.63 4.71 6.23
N THR A 78 1.57 5.47 5.98
CA THR A 78 1.48 6.36 4.82
C THR A 78 0.92 7.71 5.20
N VAL A 79 1.28 8.72 4.41
CA VAL A 79 0.54 9.98 4.30
C VAL A 79 -0.01 10.03 2.89
N SER A 80 -1.32 10.18 2.80
CA SER A 80 -2.06 10.04 1.55
C SER A 80 -3.07 11.18 1.39
N ARG A 81 -3.38 11.50 0.14
CA ARG A 81 -4.39 12.49 -0.23
C ARG A 81 -5.59 11.81 -0.89
N VAL A 82 -6.80 12.22 -0.53
CA VAL A 82 -8.02 11.74 -1.17
C VAL A 82 -8.07 12.22 -2.61
N VAL A 83 -8.20 11.26 -3.54
CA VAL A 83 -8.36 11.53 -4.98
C VAL A 83 -9.84 11.51 -5.37
N SER A 84 -10.59 10.52 -4.88
CA SER A 84 -12.02 10.36 -5.10
C SER A 84 -12.63 9.66 -3.88
N SER A 85 -13.90 9.94 -3.57
CA SER A 85 -14.57 9.41 -2.40
C SER A 85 -16.05 9.15 -2.69
N ASN A 86 -16.51 7.97 -2.28
CA ASN A 86 -17.92 7.62 -2.17
C ASN A 86 -18.32 7.43 -0.69
N HIS A 87 -17.60 8.09 0.23
CA HIS A 87 -17.84 8.08 1.66
C HIS A 87 -18.18 9.50 2.14
N ALA A 88 -19.22 9.65 2.96
CA ALA A 88 -19.74 10.96 3.36
C ALA A 88 -18.73 11.83 4.13
N ASP A 89 -17.86 11.19 4.91
CA ASP A 89 -16.92 11.88 5.81
C ASP A 89 -15.62 12.34 5.13
N TYR A 90 -15.36 11.97 3.87
CA TYR A 90 -14.11 12.24 3.19
C TYR A 90 -14.34 12.86 1.82
N GLN A 91 -13.61 13.92 1.49
CA GLN A 91 -13.75 14.66 0.25
C GLN A 91 -12.45 14.67 -0.56
N PRO A 92 -12.52 14.70 -1.90
CA PRO A 92 -11.34 14.90 -2.74
C PRO A 92 -10.51 16.10 -2.29
N GLY A 93 -9.24 15.87 -2.04
CA GLY A 93 -8.30 16.89 -1.57
C GLY A 93 -7.88 16.74 -0.11
N ASP A 94 -8.66 16.05 0.72
CA ASP A 94 -8.35 15.81 2.13
C ASP A 94 -7.05 15.03 2.33
N TRP A 95 -6.42 15.23 3.49
CA TRP A 95 -5.19 14.55 3.89
C TRP A 95 -5.42 13.63 5.07
N GLY A 96 -4.78 12.48 5.06
CA GLY A 96 -4.81 11.52 6.17
C GLY A 96 -3.48 10.80 6.35
N ALA A 97 -3.26 10.30 7.57
CA ALA A 97 -2.15 9.43 7.90
C ALA A 97 -2.68 8.10 8.49
N GLY A 98 -2.05 6.98 8.15
CA GLY A 98 -2.46 5.68 8.66
C GLY A 98 -1.69 4.51 8.07
N LEU A 99 -1.92 3.33 8.63
CA LEU A 99 -1.38 2.07 8.09
C LEU A 99 -2.18 1.66 6.87
N GLN A 100 -1.52 1.58 5.71
CA GLN A 100 -2.17 1.21 4.45
C GLN A 100 -1.45 0.01 3.83
N ARG A 101 -2.21 -0.82 3.10
CA ARG A 101 -1.62 -1.70 2.09
C ARG A 101 -1.22 -0.79 0.93
N LEU A 102 0.01 -0.88 0.45
CA LEU A 102 0.61 0.07 -0.51
C LEU A 102 -0.02 0.10 -1.91
N ALA A 103 -1.24 -0.42 -2.09
CA ALA A 103 -1.95 -0.59 -3.36
C ALA A 103 -3.14 -1.57 -3.29
N GLY A 104 -3.99 -1.45 -2.27
CA GLY A 104 -5.24 -2.21 -2.22
C GLY A 104 -6.41 -1.24 -2.22
N LEU A 105 -7.33 -1.41 -3.17
CA LEU A 105 -8.74 -1.10 -2.92
C LEU A 105 -9.21 -1.73 -1.61
#